data_AF-A0A1B6I4W3-F1
#
_entry.id   AF-A0A1B6I4W3-F1
#
_cell.length_a   1.000
_cell.length_b   1.000
_cell.length_c   1.000
_cell.angle_alpha   90.00
_cell.angle_beta   90.00
_cell.angle_gamma   90.00
#
_symmetry.space_group_name_H-M   'P 1'
#
loop_
_entity.id
_entity.type
_entity.pdbx_description
1 polymer ?
#
loop_
_entity_poly.entity_id
_entity_poly.type
_entity_poly.pdbx_seq_one_letter_code
_entity_poly.pdbx_strand_id
1 'polypeptide(L)'
;MTWCDTLVVLALLAYSLAPLSAAARHSAETGCRFPTRWTGTWFQSGVRQPITIQDSRLSTKGRCLASEGDKFLLVDDKGICYRCVVIHEKHVNVLQYKETYCLQRDSLHSLCSLITGDALLYSMFREAASSVSCPFRGGHTFTYNRGHGECRYPVSSIDSCTQDSRLLLRYQA
;
A
#
# COMPACT_ATOMS: atom_id res chain seq x y z
N MET A 1 71.31 -14.19 -26.03
CA MET A 1 69.91 -14.36 -26.47
C MET A 1 69.10 -14.75 -25.25
N THR A 2 68.78 -13.79 -24.39
CA THR A 2 68.29 -14.04 -23.01
C THR A 2 67.49 -12.85 -22.49
N TRP A 3 66.59 -12.27 -23.29
CA TRP A 3 65.79 -11.11 -22.87
C TRP A 3 64.42 -11.08 -23.59
N CYS A 4 63.69 -12.21 -23.63
CA CYS A 4 62.32 -12.18 -24.16
C CYS A 4 61.32 -13.07 -23.41
N ASP A 5 61.77 -14.04 -22.60
CA ASP A 5 60.88 -15.03 -21.98
C ASP A 5 60.46 -14.73 -20.54
N THR A 6 61.08 -13.75 -19.86
CA THR A 6 60.74 -13.42 -18.45
C THR A 6 59.65 -12.36 -18.29
N LEU A 7 59.30 -11.62 -19.35
CA LEU A 7 58.27 -10.57 -19.28
C LEU A 7 56.84 -11.08 -19.46
N VAL A 8 56.65 -12.27 -20.04
CA VAL A 8 55.30 -12.82 -20.28
C VAL A 8 54.74 -13.49 -19.01
N VAL A 9 55.59 -14.03 -18.14
CA VAL A 9 55.15 -14.77 -16.93
C VAL A 9 54.62 -13.83 -15.83
N LEU A 10 55.13 -12.59 -15.74
CA LEU A 10 54.66 -11.61 -14.75
C LEU A 10 53.33 -10.94 -15.13
N ALA A 11 52.90 -11.01 -16.39
CA ALA A 11 51.65 -10.41 -16.84
C ALA A 11 50.40 -11.28 -16.58
N LEU A 12 50.57 -12.56 -16.25
CA LEU A 12 49.45 -13.51 -16.06
C LEU A 12 49.05 -13.76 -14.60
N LEU A 13 49.79 -13.21 -13.62
CA LEU A 13 49.43 -13.33 -12.19
C LEU A 13 48.70 -12.11 -11.62
N ALA A 14 48.39 -11.11 -12.45
CA ALA A 14 47.70 -9.87 -12.02
C ALA A 14 46.18 -9.86 -12.30
N TYR A 15 45.61 -10.95 -12.82
CA TYR A 15 44.22 -11.01 -13.31
C TYR A 15 43.34 -12.02 -12.56
N SER A 16 43.39 -12.04 -11.22
CA SER A 16 42.32 -12.69 -10.44
C SER A 16 42.17 -12.10 -9.04
N LEU A 17 41.91 -10.80 -8.97
CA LEU A 17 41.17 -10.22 -7.85
C LEU A 17 39.87 -9.67 -8.41
N ALA A 18 38.94 -10.59 -8.68
CA ALA A 18 37.54 -10.20 -8.88
C ALA A 18 37.07 -9.56 -7.56
N PRO A 19 36.63 -8.29 -7.55
CA PRO A 19 35.97 -7.75 -6.39
C PRO A 19 34.74 -8.61 -6.14
N LEU A 20 34.66 -9.20 -4.94
CA LEU A 20 33.45 -9.86 -4.47
C LEU A 20 32.34 -8.80 -4.56
N SER A 21 31.50 -8.90 -5.60
CA SER A 21 30.39 -8.00 -5.78
C SER A 21 29.58 -8.06 -4.51
N ALA A 22 29.47 -6.92 -3.81
CA ALA A 22 28.54 -6.75 -2.73
C ALA A 22 27.16 -7.14 -3.24
N ALA A 23 26.74 -8.37 -2.96
CA ALA A 23 25.37 -8.80 -3.14
C ALA A 23 24.54 -7.94 -2.19
N ALA A 24 23.94 -6.91 -2.78
CA ALA A 24 22.83 -6.11 -2.30
C ALA A 24 22.68 -6.01 -0.76
N ARG A 25 23.48 -5.16 -0.12
CA ARG A 25 22.97 -4.36 1.00
C ARG A 25 22.28 -3.10 0.45
N HIS A 26 21.20 -3.31 -0.30
CA HIS A 26 20.18 -2.29 -0.57
C HIS A 26 18.98 -2.74 0.26
N SER A 27 18.46 -2.07 1.29
CA SER A 27 18.49 -0.67 1.69
C SER A 27 18.39 -0.64 3.23
N ALA A 28 19.41 -0.11 3.90
CA ALA A 28 19.31 0.29 5.31
C ALA A 28 19.47 1.81 5.47
N GLU A 29 19.27 2.58 4.39
CA GLU A 29 19.60 4.01 4.37
C GLU A 29 18.57 4.91 3.66
N THR A 30 17.36 4.40 3.42
CA THR A 30 16.20 5.28 3.23
C THR A 30 15.21 4.90 4.33
N GLY A 31 15.09 5.74 5.37
CA GLY A 31 14.18 5.46 6.48
C GLY A 31 12.79 5.09 5.96
N CYS A 32 12.14 4.09 6.57
CA CYS A 32 10.85 3.61 6.08
C CYS A 32 9.84 4.77 6.03
N ARG A 33 9.27 5.01 4.85
CA ARG A 33 8.26 6.05 4.62
C ARG A 33 7.15 5.51 3.74
N PHE A 34 5.94 5.99 3.97
CA PHE A 34 4.83 5.79 3.06
C PHE A 34 4.97 6.71 1.83
N PRO A 35 4.43 6.31 0.67
CA PRO A 35 4.36 7.18 -0.50
C PRO A 35 3.75 8.55 -0.16
N THR A 36 4.40 9.63 -0.59
CA THR A 36 3.98 11.02 -0.30
C THR A 36 2.55 11.32 -0.74
N ARG A 37 2.10 10.71 -1.85
CA ARG A 37 0.72 10.82 -2.34
C ARG A 37 -0.31 10.22 -1.39
N TRP A 38 0.06 9.29 -0.51
CA TRP A 38 -0.86 8.73 0.48
C TRP A 38 -1.05 9.63 1.69
N THR A 39 -0.21 10.67 1.84
CA THR A 39 -0.32 11.63 2.93
C THR A 39 -1.72 12.26 2.95
N GLY A 40 -2.28 12.39 4.15
CA GLY A 40 -3.59 12.97 4.39
C GLY A 40 -4.47 12.11 5.29
N THR A 41 -5.76 12.42 5.28
CA THR A 41 -6.76 11.81 6.16
C THR A 41 -7.66 10.84 5.39
N TRP A 42 -7.92 9.70 6.00
CA TRP A 42 -8.60 8.56 5.41
C TRP A 42 -9.71 8.05 6.32
N PHE A 43 -10.88 7.83 5.74
CA PHE A 43 -12.04 7.22 6.36
C PHE A 43 -11.99 5.69 6.25
N GLN A 44 -12.33 4.98 7.32
CA GLN A 44 -12.53 3.54 7.32
C GLN A 44 -13.80 3.20 8.11
N SER A 45 -14.66 2.37 7.51
CA SER A 45 -15.87 1.89 8.18
C SER A 45 -15.54 1.16 9.49
N GLY A 46 -16.29 1.47 10.56
CA GLY A 46 -16.09 0.90 11.89
C GLY A 46 -14.98 1.55 12.72
N VAL A 47 -14.18 2.46 12.16
CA VAL A 47 -13.16 3.22 12.90
C VAL A 47 -13.70 4.61 13.22
N ARG A 48 -13.74 4.97 14.52
CA ARG A 48 -14.35 6.24 14.97
C ARG A 48 -13.54 7.47 14.60
N GLN A 49 -12.21 7.35 14.61
CA GLN A 49 -11.29 8.45 14.34
C GLN A 49 -10.72 8.30 12.93
N PRO A 50 -10.60 9.39 12.16
CA PRO A 50 -9.97 9.33 10.86
C PRO A 50 -8.53 8.81 10.95
N ILE A 51 -8.15 7.99 9.97
CA ILE A 51 -6.80 7.43 9.86
C ILE A 51 -5.93 8.45 9.13
N THR A 52 -4.85 8.87 9.75
CA THR A 52 -3.90 9.83 9.15
C THR A 52 -2.63 9.11 8.74
N ILE A 53 -2.24 9.30 7.47
CA ILE A 53 -0.95 8.88 6.94
C ILE A 53 -0.08 10.13 6.81
N GLN A 54 1.10 10.12 7.43
CA GLN A 54 2.06 11.19 7.31
C GLN A 54 3.48 10.65 7.45
N ASP A 55 4.31 10.86 6.44
CA ASP A 55 5.70 10.40 6.39
C ASP A 55 5.84 8.90 6.69
N SER A 56 6.31 8.56 7.89
CA SER A 56 6.50 7.19 8.37
C SER A 56 5.46 6.80 9.43
N ARG A 57 4.42 7.59 9.67
CA ARG A 57 3.40 7.35 10.70
C ARG A 57 2.03 7.08 10.08
N LEU A 58 1.34 6.12 10.67
CA LEU A 58 -0.05 5.75 10.41
C LEU A 58 -0.79 5.77 11.74
N SER A 59 -1.66 6.76 11.97
CA SER A 59 -2.13 7.16 13.32
C SER A 59 -2.60 6.01 14.22
N THR A 60 -3.38 5.07 13.70
CA THR A 60 -3.95 3.94 14.47
C THR A 60 -3.03 2.73 14.58
N LYS A 61 -1.88 2.74 13.88
CA LYS A 61 -0.93 1.61 13.82
C LYS A 61 0.47 1.99 14.31
N GLY A 62 0.85 3.25 14.28
CA GLY A 62 2.16 3.73 14.73
C GLY A 62 3.13 3.98 13.57
N ARG A 63 4.41 3.69 13.79
CA ARG A 63 5.52 4.13 12.94
C ARG A 63 6.13 2.99 12.13
N CYS A 64 6.46 3.26 10.87
CA CYS A 64 7.14 2.30 10.02
C CYS A 64 8.62 2.18 10.38
N LEU A 65 9.11 0.94 10.43
CA LEU A 65 10.50 0.57 10.68
C LEU A 65 11.22 0.08 9.43
N ALA A 66 10.52 -0.68 8.59
CA ALA A 66 11.07 -1.26 7.35
C ALA A 66 9.96 -1.43 6.32
N SER A 67 10.32 -1.35 5.04
CA SER A 67 9.39 -1.54 3.93
C SER A 67 10.05 -2.28 2.78
N GLU A 68 9.28 -3.13 2.10
CA GLU A 68 9.67 -3.85 0.90
C GLU A 68 8.47 -3.90 -0.06
N GLY A 69 8.53 -3.17 -1.17
CA GLY A 69 7.41 -3.06 -2.10
C GLY A 69 6.15 -2.45 -1.45
N ASP A 70 5.09 -3.25 -1.36
CA ASP A 70 3.80 -2.92 -0.77
C ASP A 70 3.69 -3.33 0.73
N LYS A 71 4.76 -3.90 1.29
CA LYS A 71 4.82 -4.41 2.66
C LYS A 71 5.50 -3.43 3.60
N PHE A 72 4.93 -3.23 4.78
CA PHE A 72 5.41 -2.29 5.80
C PHE A 72 5.42 -2.94 7.18
N LEU A 73 6.55 -2.84 7.88
CA LEU A 73 6.67 -3.26 9.28
C LEU A 73 6.38 -2.07 10.17
N LEU A 74 5.26 -2.11 10.88
CA LEU A 74 4.85 -1.04 11.78
C LEU A 74 5.05 -1.44 13.23
N VAL A 75 5.49 -0.48 14.04
CA VAL A 75 5.54 -0.57 15.49
C VAL A 75 4.59 0.44 16.10
N ASP A 76 3.83 0.05 17.12
CA ASP A 76 2.99 0.97 17.87
C ASP A 76 3.80 2.03 18.62
N ASP A 77 3.14 3.07 19.11
CA ASP A 77 3.81 4.16 19.83
C ASP A 77 4.45 3.70 21.15
N LYS A 78 3.97 2.60 21.74
CA LYS A 78 4.54 1.99 22.95
C LYS A 78 5.79 1.16 22.67
N GLY A 79 6.06 0.79 21.42
CA GLY A 79 7.22 -0.02 21.05
C GLY A 79 7.08 -1.52 21.35
N ILE A 80 5.90 -1.97 21.76
CA ILE A 80 5.65 -3.36 22.22
C ILE A 80 4.95 -4.21 21.17
N CYS A 81 4.33 -3.58 20.18
CA CYS A 81 3.47 -4.23 19.22
C CYS A 81 4.00 -4.06 17.80
N TYR A 82 4.37 -5.17 17.16
CA TYR A 82 4.83 -5.20 15.79
C TYR A 82 3.77 -5.85 14.91
N ARG A 83 3.56 -5.29 13.72
CA ARG A 83 2.65 -5.86 12.73
C ARG A 83 3.16 -5.60 11.33
N CYS A 84 2.99 -6.59 10.45
CA CYS A 84 3.11 -6.34 9.02
C CYS A 84 1.79 -5.77 8.50
N VAL A 85 1.89 -4.74 7.66
CA VAL A 85 0.77 -4.18 6.90
C VAL A 85 1.14 -4.21 5.42
N VAL A 86 0.28 -4.80 4.59
CA VAL A 86 0.45 -4.84 3.13
C VAL A 86 -0.59 -3.92 2.51
N ILE A 87 -0.15 -2.79 1.95
CA ILE A 87 -1.02 -1.70 1.48
C ILE A 87 -0.97 -1.63 -0.04
N HIS A 88 -2.14 -1.78 -0.66
CA HIS A 88 -2.34 -1.66 -2.10
C HIS A 88 -3.13 -0.39 -2.42
N GLU A 89 -2.59 0.43 -3.32
CA GLU A 89 -3.32 1.53 -3.91
C GLU A 89 -4.20 1.03 -5.05
N LYS A 90 -5.53 1.03 -4.84
CA LYS A 90 -6.50 0.64 -5.89
C LYS A 90 -6.94 1.84 -6.71
N HIS A 91 -6.95 3.01 -6.11
CA HIS A 91 -7.27 4.29 -6.73
C HIS A 91 -6.62 5.41 -5.91
N VAL A 92 -6.45 6.61 -6.49
CA VAL A 92 -5.85 7.78 -5.80
C VAL A 92 -6.59 8.17 -4.50
N ASN A 93 -7.87 7.80 -4.43
CA ASN A 93 -8.77 8.02 -3.29
C ASN A 93 -9.14 6.72 -2.54
N VAL A 94 -8.57 5.56 -2.91
CA VAL A 94 -8.88 4.26 -2.29
C VAL A 94 -7.61 3.46 -2.05
N LEU A 95 -7.29 3.26 -0.77
CA LEU A 95 -6.28 2.31 -0.33
C LEU A 95 -6.96 1.07 0.24
N GLN A 96 -6.38 -0.08 0.00
CA GLN A 96 -6.78 -1.32 0.64
C GLN A 96 -5.58 -1.93 1.35
N TYR A 97 -5.80 -2.51 2.51
CA TYR A 97 -4.71 -3.16 3.22
C TYR A 97 -5.15 -4.41 3.96
N LYS A 98 -4.17 -5.29 4.17
CA LYS A 98 -4.24 -6.42 5.09
C LYS A 98 -3.18 -6.23 6.16
N GLU A 99 -3.40 -6.80 7.33
CA GLU A 99 -2.42 -6.75 8.41
C GLU A 99 -2.39 -8.03 9.23
N THR A 100 -1.28 -8.24 9.91
CA THR A 100 -1.21 -9.24 10.99
C THR A 100 -1.81 -8.68 12.27
N TYR A 101 -2.09 -9.59 13.21
CA TYR A 101 -2.29 -9.20 14.61
C TYR A 101 -1.03 -8.58 15.23
N CYS A 102 -1.19 -8.10 16.45
CA CYS A 102 -0.10 -7.60 17.28
C CYS A 102 0.83 -8.75 17.69
N LEU A 103 2.09 -8.69 17.28
CA LEU A 103 3.09 -9.73 17.53
C LEU A 103 4.35 -9.15 18.18
N GLN A 104 5.20 -10.04 18.68
CA GLN A 104 6.54 -9.70 19.15
C GLN A 104 7.43 -9.26 17.98
N ARG A 105 8.55 -8.61 18.32
CA ARG A 105 9.49 -8.11 17.31
C ARG A 105 10.04 -9.26 16.47
N ASP A 106 9.87 -9.13 15.17
CA ASP A 106 10.44 -10.03 14.16
C ASP A 106 10.73 -9.23 12.87
N SER A 107 11.35 -9.86 11.89
CA SER A 107 11.63 -9.32 10.56
C SER A 107 10.35 -9.02 9.77
N LEU A 108 10.45 -8.07 8.83
CA LEU A 108 9.39 -7.76 7.89
C LEU A 108 8.91 -9.02 7.15
N HIS A 109 9.84 -9.81 6.61
CA HIS A 109 9.52 -11.01 5.84
C HIS A 109 8.72 -12.04 6.64
N SER A 110 9.18 -12.37 7.86
CA SER A 110 8.50 -13.32 8.75
C SER A 110 7.08 -12.87 9.06
N LEU A 111 6.90 -11.65 9.54
CA LEU A 111 5.56 -11.14 9.89
C LEU A 111 4.65 -11.07 8.67
N CYS A 112 5.15 -10.63 7.52
CA CYS A 112 4.32 -10.53 6.32
C CYS A 112 3.93 -11.89 5.72
N SER A 113 4.70 -12.96 5.96
CA SER A 113 4.33 -14.32 5.54
C SER A 113 3.11 -14.88 6.28
N LEU A 114 2.75 -14.30 7.43
CA LEU A 114 1.57 -14.71 8.20
C LEU A 114 0.26 -14.19 7.59
N ILE A 115 0.32 -13.28 6.62
CA ILE A 115 -0.87 -12.75 5.95
C ILE A 115 -1.31 -13.73 4.86
N THR A 116 -2.45 -14.36 5.08
CA THR A 116 -3.04 -15.32 4.13
C THR A 116 -3.86 -14.64 3.04
N GLY A 117 -4.16 -15.39 1.97
CA GLY A 117 -4.98 -14.92 0.85
C GLY A 117 -6.41 -14.54 1.26
N ASP A 118 -6.96 -15.21 2.26
CA ASP A 118 -8.29 -15.01 2.85
C ASP A 118 -8.31 -14.02 4.02
N ALA A 119 -7.16 -13.49 4.44
CA ALA A 119 -7.10 -12.49 5.49
C ALA A 119 -7.99 -11.28 5.19
N LEU A 120 -8.59 -10.72 6.25
CA LEU A 120 -9.54 -9.61 6.16
C LEU A 120 -8.94 -8.41 5.42
N LEU A 121 -9.67 -7.94 4.40
CA LEU A 121 -9.28 -6.80 3.58
C LEU A 121 -9.98 -5.53 4.07
N TYR A 122 -9.20 -4.60 4.59
CA TYR A 122 -9.68 -3.28 4.98
C TYR A 122 -9.62 -2.33 3.79
N SER A 123 -10.60 -1.42 3.71
CA SER A 123 -10.65 -0.37 2.69
C SER A 123 -10.69 1.00 3.37
N MET A 124 -9.82 1.90 2.91
CA MET A 124 -9.70 3.28 3.36
C MET A 124 -10.02 4.22 2.20
N PHE A 125 -10.85 5.23 2.45
CA PHE A 125 -11.28 6.22 1.47
C PHE A 125 -10.77 7.59 1.85
N ARG A 126 -10.16 8.32 0.92
CA ARG A 126 -9.60 9.65 1.21
C ARG A 126 -10.72 10.62 1.57
N GLU A 127 -10.62 11.33 2.70
CA GLU A 127 -11.64 12.29 3.13
C GLU A 127 -11.59 13.56 2.27
N ALA A 128 -10.40 14.15 2.13
CA ALA A 128 -10.15 15.27 1.22
C ALA A 128 -9.80 14.75 -0.19
N ALA A 129 -10.71 13.99 -0.79
CA ALA A 129 -10.52 13.41 -2.11
C ALA A 129 -10.51 14.48 -3.21
N SER A 130 -9.51 14.46 -4.09
CA SER A 130 -9.59 15.18 -5.36
C SER A 130 -10.67 14.54 -6.22
N SER A 131 -11.58 15.35 -6.76
CA SER A 131 -12.60 14.88 -7.69
C SER A 131 -11.96 14.27 -8.92
N VAL A 132 -12.45 13.11 -9.34
CA VAL A 132 -12.04 12.43 -10.58
C VAL A 132 -13.25 12.30 -11.49
N SER A 133 -13.03 12.25 -12.79
CA SER A 133 -14.11 12.03 -13.76
C SER A 133 -14.80 10.70 -13.48
N CYS A 134 -16.13 10.66 -13.53
CA CYS A 134 -16.87 9.46 -13.24
C CYS A 134 -16.57 8.37 -14.27
N PRO A 135 -16.33 7.11 -13.84
CA PRO A 135 -15.94 6.03 -14.75
C PRO A 135 -17.06 5.61 -15.71
N PHE A 136 -18.29 6.03 -15.43
CA PHE A 136 -19.45 5.86 -16.29
C PHE A 136 -20.28 7.15 -16.27
N ARG A 137 -21.05 7.37 -17.33
CA ARG A 137 -22.01 8.48 -17.44
C ARG A 137 -23.41 7.95 -17.19
N GLY A 138 -24.30 8.80 -16.68
CA GLY A 138 -25.69 8.45 -16.33
C GLY A 138 -26.54 7.93 -17.48
N GLY A 139 -27.77 7.55 -17.15
CA GLY A 139 -28.63 6.66 -17.96
C GLY A 139 -28.65 5.22 -17.45
N HIS A 140 -28.22 4.99 -16.21
CA HIS A 140 -28.24 3.67 -15.58
C HIS A 140 -29.38 3.56 -14.59
N THR A 141 -29.88 2.34 -14.38
CA THR A 141 -30.80 2.00 -13.31
C THR A 141 -30.12 1.10 -12.29
N PHE A 142 -30.50 1.20 -11.02
CA PHE A 142 -29.94 0.37 -9.95
C PHE A 142 -31.02 -0.13 -9.00
N THR A 143 -30.74 -1.27 -8.38
CA THR A 143 -31.48 -1.81 -7.24
C THR A 143 -30.59 -1.74 -6.00
N TYR A 144 -31.19 -1.69 -4.82
CA TYR A 144 -30.44 -1.62 -3.56
C TYR A 144 -31.19 -2.36 -2.46
N ASN A 145 -30.47 -2.75 -1.40
CA ASN A 145 -31.05 -3.45 -0.24
C ASN A 145 -30.78 -2.62 1.03
N ARG A 146 -31.82 -2.40 1.84
CA ARG A 146 -31.74 -1.69 3.13
C ARG A 146 -31.75 -2.63 4.35
N GLY A 147 -31.57 -3.92 4.15
CA GLY A 147 -31.62 -4.95 5.19
C GLY A 147 -32.96 -5.69 5.31
N HIS A 148 -33.99 -5.30 4.55
CA HIS A 148 -35.34 -5.89 4.60
C HIS A 148 -35.82 -6.43 3.24
N GLY A 149 -34.89 -6.70 2.32
CA GLY A 149 -35.19 -7.12 0.96
C GLY A 149 -34.71 -6.09 -0.07
N GLU A 150 -34.69 -6.52 -1.32
CA GLU A 150 -34.19 -5.71 -2.43
C GLU A 150 -35.28 -4.78 -2.96
N CYS A 151 -35.01 -3.47 -2.97
CA CYS A 151 -35.85 -2.45 -3.60
C CYS A 151 -35.69 -2.55 -5.13
N ARG A 152 -36.61 -3.28 -5.76
CA ARG A 152 -36.60 -3.52 -7.22
C ARG A 152 -37.62 -2.68 -7.99
N TYR A 153 -38.71 -2.28 -7.36
CA TYR A 153 -39.80 -1.54 -8.01
C TYR A 153 -40.42 -0.52 -7.05
N PRO A 154 -40.58 0.76 -7.46
CA PRO A 154 -40.12 1.32 -8.72
C PRO A 154 -38.59 1.43 -8.79
N VAL A 155 -38.02 1.34 -9.99
CA VAL A 155 -36.56 1.23 -10.17
C VAL A 155 -35.86 2.56 -9.91
N SER A 156 -34.72 2.53 -9.22
CA SER A 156 -33.91 3.72 -8.97
C SER A 156 -33.03 4.06 -10.18
N SER A 157 -32.71 5.33 -10.39
CA SER A 157 -31.96 5.81 -11.57
C SER A 157 -30.71 6.59 -11.21
N ILE A 158 -29.72 6.57 -12.10
CA ILE A 158 -28.49 7.36 -12.02
C ILE A 158 -28.43 8.30 -13.21
N ASP A 159 -28.36 9.60 -12.94
CA ASP A 159 -28.27 10.64 -13.94
C ASP A 159 -26.88 11.31 -13.92
N SER A 160 -26.42 11.75 -15.09
CA SER A 160 -25.21 12.58 -15.22
C SER A 160 -25.48 13.98 -14.73
N CYS A 161 -24.52 14.57 -14.01
CA CYS A 161 -24.52 15.99 -13.69
C CYS A 161 -23.80 16.82 -14.77
N THR A 162 -23.91 18.15 -14.68
CA THR A 162 -23.11 19.08 -15.52
C THR A 162 -21.61 18.97 -15.23
N GLN A 163 -21.24 18.64 -14.00
CA GLN A 163 -19.88 18.29 -13.60
C GLN A 163 -19.63 16.80 -13.86
N ASP A 164 -18.57 16.48 -14.59
CA ASP A 164 -18.19 15.13 -15.00
C ASP A 164 -17.73 14.23 -13.83
N SER A 165 -17.37 14.84 -12.70
CA SER A 165 -17.01 14.16 -11.46
C SER A 165 -18.20 13.92 -10.52
N ARG A 166 -19.44 14.19 -10.96
CA ARG A 166 -20.65 14.06 -10.14
C ARG A 166 -21.70 13.22 -10.85
N LEU A 167 -22.34 12.36 -10.07
CA LEU A 167 -23.51 11.59 -10.48
C LEU A 167 -24.63 11.79 -9.48
N LEU A 168 -25.87 11.85 -9.96
CA LEU A 168 -27.05 11.94 -9.12
C LEU A 168 -27.71 10.56 -9.05
N LEU A 169 -27.79 10.00 -7.84
CA LEU A 169 -28.54 8.77 -7.59
C LEU A 169 -29.94 9.15 -7.10
N ARG A 170 -30.97 8.76 -7.85
CA ARG A 170 -32.39 8.94 -7.52
C ARG A 170 -32.96 7.64 -6.99
N TYR A 171 -33.14 7.58 -5.67
CA TYR A 171 -33.69 6.42 -4.97
C TYR A 171 -35.21 6.38 -5.09
N GLN A 172 -35.75 5.22 -5.45
CA GLN A 172 -37.16 4.88 -5.50
C GLN A 172 -37.37 3.51 -4.84
N ALA A 173 -38.49 3.31 -4.14
CA ALA A 173 -38.85 2.06 -3.46
C ALA A 173 -40.35 2.00 -3.18
#